data_AF-A0A522RTP0-F1
#
_entry.id   AF-A0A522RTP0-F1
#
_cell.length_a   1.000
_cell.length_b   1.000
_cell.length_c   1.000
_cell.angle_alpha   90.00
_cell.angle_beta   90.00
_cell.angle_gamma   90.00
#
_symmetry.space_group_name_H-M   'P 1'
#
loop_
_entity.id
_entity.type
_entity.pdbx_description
1 polymer ?
#
loop_
_entity_poly.entity_id
_entity_poly.type
_entity_poly.pdbx_seq_one_letter_code
_entity_poly.pdbx_strand_id
1 'polypeptide(L)'
;MRRIRGAAGNLLKENCRMIAQASASAARRNAEAYQARILPAVSRTFALTIPQLDARLRTVIANAYLLCRIADTIEDERALPGDVKQQFHDRFTRVVASTEDPASFARNLAPLLNGNTLDAERDLVANTPAVIEVTDGFNLAQRESLA
;
A
#
# COMPACT_ATOMS: atom_id res chain seq x y z
N MET A 1 -21.40 -49.45 -3.54
CA MET A 1 -20.08 -48.78 -3.65
C MET A 1 -20.26 -47.27 -3.65
N ARG A 2 -20.17 -46.61 -2.48
CA ARG A 2 -20.32 -45.15 -2.34
C ARG A 2 -19.00 -44.54 -1.83
N ARG A 3 -18.52 -43.55 -2.60
CA ARG A 3 -17.71 -42.37 -2.21
C ARG A 3 -16.52 -42.57 -1.25
N ILE A 4 -15.31 -42.66 -1.82
CA ILE A 4 -14.05 -42.28 -1.12
C ILE A 4 -13.34 -41.07 -1.81
N ARG A 5 -13.75 -40.66 -3.03
CA ARG A 5 -13.12 -39.54 -3.76
C ARG A 5 -13.35 -38.14 -3.18
N GLY A 6 -14.19 -37.98 -2.14
CA GLY A 6 -14.54 -36.67 -1.58
C GLY A 6 -13.58 -36.13 -0.51
N ALA A 7 -12.95 -37.00 0.29
CA ALA A 7 -12.17 -36.58 1.46
C ALA A 7 -10.80 -35.99 1.09
N ALA A 8 -10.06 -36.63 0.18
CA ALA A 8 -8.75 -36.16 -0.27
C ALA A 8 -8.84 -34.82 -1.03
N GLY A 9 -9.89 -34.62 -1.83
CA GLY A 9 -10.14 -33.37 -2.54
C GLY A 9 -10.55 -32.21 -1.63
N ASN A 10 -11.12 -32.49 -0.44
CA ASN A 10 -11.44 -31.47 0.55
C ASN A 10 -10.20 -31.04 1.34
N LEU A 11 -9.36 -31.99 1.76
CA LEU A 11 -8.13 -31.74 2.50
C LEU A 11 -7.10 -30.92 1.70
N LEU A 12 -6.95 -31.20 0.40
CA LEU A 12 -6.09 -30.41 -0.49
C LEU A 12 -6.57 -28.95 -0.63
N LYS A 13 -7.89 -28.75 -0.78
CA LYS A 13 -8.48 -27.39 -0.86
C LYS A 13 -8.32 -26.63 0.45
N GLU A 14 -8.46 -27.32 1.57
CA GLU A 14 -8.32 -26.75 2.91
C GLU A 14 -6.87 -26.36 3.19
N ASN A 15 -5.90 -27.21 2.81
CA ASN A 15 -4.48 -26.87 2.86
C ASN A 15 -4.13 -25.67 1.96
N CYS A 16 -4.63 -25.63 0.72
CA CYS A 16 -4.40 -24.48 -0.17
C CYS A 16 -4.96 -23.18 0.43
N ARG A 17 -6.14 -23.22 1.07
CA ARG A 17 -6.72 -22.06 1.75
C ARG A 17 -5.89 -21.62 2.94
N MET A 18 -5.44 -22.53 3.80
CA MET A 18 -4.60 -22.19 4.95
C MET A 18 -3.27 -21.58 4.52
N ILE A 19 -2.62 -22.14 3.49
CA ILE A 19 -1.39 -21.59 2.93
C ILE A 19 -1.62 -20.17 2.39
N ALA A 20 -2.69 -19.95 1.61
CA ALA A 20 -3.02 -18.63 1.08
C ALA A 20 -3.28 -17.59 2.18
N GLN A 21 -4.01 -17.97 3.24
CA GLN A 21 -4.26 -17.10 4.39
C GLN A 21 -2.99 -16.77 5.16
N ALA A 22 -2.12 -17.76 5.39
CA ALA A 22 -0.84 -17.55 6.06
C ALA A 22 0.06 -16.59 5.25
N SER A 23 0.13 -16.78 3.92
CA SER A 23 0.87 -15.89 3.02
C SER A 23 0.32 -14.46 3.02
N ALA A 24 -1.00 -14.27 2.94
CA ALA A 24 -1.62 -12.95 3.02
C ALA A 24 -1.33 -12.27 4.38
N SER A 25 -1.37 -13.03 5.48
CA SER A 25 -1.00 -12.49 6.81
C SER A 25 0.47 -12.07 6.88
N ALA A 26 1.36 -12.79 6.21
CA ALA A 26 2.79 -12.48 6.19
C ALA A 26 3.08 -11.24 5.33
N ALA A 27 2.45 -11.16 4.15
CA ALA A 27 2.49 -9.97 3.30
C ALA A 27 2.03 -8.73 4.07
N ARG A 28 0.92 -8.85 4.81
CA ARG A 28 0.40 -7.78 5.67
C ARG A 28 1.40 -7.31 6.72
N ARG A 29 1.99 -8.23 7.47
CA ARG A 29 2.99 -7.88 8.50
C ARG A 29 4.21 -7.20 7.91
N ASN A 30 4.68 -7.67 6.74
CA ASN A 30 5.80 -7.05 6.04
C ASN A 30 5.46 -5.63 5.57
N ALA A 31 4.23 -5.43 5.08
CA ALA A 31 3.73 -4.13 4.66
C ALA A 31 3.59 -3.14 5.83
N GLU A 32 3.08 -3.58 6.98
CA GLU A 32 3.03 -2.77 8.19
C GLU A 32 4.43 -2.43 8.73
N ALA A 33 5.37 -3.38 8.67
CA ALA A 33 6.76 -3.13 9.04
C ALA A 33 7.42 -2.11 8.10
N TYR A 34 7.13 -2.18 6.79
CA TYR A 34 7.56 -1.17 5.82
C TYR A 34 6.99 0.21 6.19
N GLN A 35 5.68 0.31 6.44
CA GLN A 35 5.01 1.56 6.85
C GLN A 35 5.66 2.18 8.09
N ALA A 36 5.93 1.37 9.12
CA ALA A 36 6.58 1.84 10.34
C ALA A 36 8.01 2.36 10.08
N ARG A 37 8.74 1.73 9.16
CA ARG A 37 10.11 2.13 8.78
C ARG A 37 10.14 3.40 7.94
N ILE A 38 9.26 3.52 6.95
CA ILE A 38 9.31 4.62 5.98
C ILE A 38 8.77 5.93 6.55
N LEU A 39 7.75 5.87 7.41
CA LEU A 39 7.09 7.05 7.99
C LEU A 39 8.07 8.10 8.57
N PRO A 40 9.04 7.75 9.45
CA PRO A 40 10.01 8.72 9.96
C PRO A 40 10.96 9.28 8.92
N ALA A 41 11.21 8.55 7.83
CA ALA A 41 12.07 9.03 6.74
C ALA A 41 11.37 10.06 5.85
N VAL A 42 10.04 10.01 5.74
CA VAL A 42 9.24 10.96 4.95
C VAL A 42 8.53 12.02 5.81
N SER A 43 8.52 11.87 7.14
CA SER A 43 7.88 12.84 8.05
C SER A 43 8.44 12.83 9.48
N ARG A 44 9.16 13.89 9.85
CA ARG A 44 9.62 14.07 11.24
C ARG A 44 8.46 14.34 12.20
N THR A 45 7.50 15.17 11.80
CA THR A 45 6.38 15.57 12.68
C THR A 45 5.43 14.41 12.94
N PHE A 46 4.96 13.73 11.88
CA PHE A 46 4.04 12.61 12.05
C PHE A 46 4.69 11.40 12.72
N ALA A 47 6.00 11.20 12.58
CA ALA A 47 6.72 10.18 13.34
C ALA A 47 6.73 10.43 14.85
N LEU A 48 6.60 11.69 15.30
CA LEU A 48 6.48 12.02 16.72
C LEU A 48 5.03 11.92 17.22
N THR A 49 4.06 12.34 16.41
CA THR A 49 2.67 12.46 16.84
C THR A 49 1.86 11.19 16.67
N ILE A 50 2.06 10.40 15.60
CA ILE A 50 1.31 9.17 15.35
C ILE A 50 1.49 8.15 16.48
N PRO A 51 2.69 7.92 17.04
CA PRO A 51 2.84 7.01 18.18
C PRO A 51 2.04 7.40 19.43
N GLN A 52 1.63 8.68 19.54
CA GLN A 52 0.80 9.16 20.66
C GLN A 52 -0.69 8.87 20.49
N LEU A 53 -1.13 8.47 19.29
CA LEU A 53 -2.52 8.11 19.03
C LEU A 53 -2.88 6.79 19.73
N ASP A 54 -4.20 6.57 19.90
CA ASP A 54 -4.72 5.27 20.26
C ASP A 54 -4.25 4.20 19.27
N ALA A 55 -3.92 3.00 19.79
CA ALA A 55 -3.38 1.91 18.99
C ALA A 55 -4.25 1.56 17.76
N ARG A 56 -5.57 1.74 17.85
CA ARG A 56 -6.53 1.50 16.75
C ARG A 56 -6.40 2.50 15.62
N LEU A 57 -5.88 3.71 15.89
CA LEU A 57 -5.76 4.79 14.92
C LEU A 57 -4.36 4.89 14.29
N ARG A 58 -3.32 4.40 14.97
CA ARG A 58 -1.93 4.54 14.51
C ARG A 58 -1.72 4.06 13.09
N THR A 59 -2.14 2.83 12.79
CA THR A 59 -1.93 2.21 11.47
C THR A 59 -2.72 2.94 10.38
N VAL A 60 -3.96 3.33 10.66
CA VAL A 60 -4.83 4.00 9.69
C VAL A 60 -4.33 5.40 9.36
N ILE A 61 -3.98 6.20 10.38
CA ILE A 61 -3.49 7.56 10.18
C ILE A 61 -2.10 7.57 9.54
N ALA A 62 -1.22 6.62 9.89
CA ALA A 62 0.05 6.46 9.21
C ALA A 62 -0.14 6.11 7.73
N ASN A 63 -1.05 5.20 7.43
CA ASN A 63 -1.33 4.81 6.04
C ASN A 63 -1.92 5.97 5.24
N ALA A 64 -2.92 6.67 5.80
CA ALA A 64 -3.51 7.87 5.18
C ALA A 64 -2.45 8.92 4.85
N TYR A 65 -1.55 9.18 5.81
CA TYR A 65 -0.44 10.10 5.59
C TYR A 65 0.47 9.65 4.45
N LEU A 66 0.84 8.37 4.38
CA LEU A 66 1.69 7.85 3.31
C LEU A 66 1.02 7.94 1.94
N LEU A 67 -0.31 7.70 1.85
CA LEU A 67 -1.07 7.90 0.61
C LEU A 67 -1.03 9.36 0.15
N CYS A 68 -1.27 10.30 1.06
CA CYS A 68 -1.14 11.73 0.75
C CYS A 68 0.28 12.08 0.32
N ARG A 69 1.30 11.52 0.98
CA ARG A 69 2.70 11.81 0.66
C ARG A 69 3.11 11.29 -0.71
N ILE A 70 2.54 10.18 -1.17
CA ILE A 70 2.72 9.70 -2.56
C ILE A 70 2.10 10.69 -3.53
N ALA A 71 0.89 11.17 -3.28
CA ALA A 71 0.25 12.19 -4.11
C ALA A 71 1.07 13.49 -4.16
N ASP A 72 1.53 13.99 -3.01
CA ASP A 72 2.42 15.16 -2.93
C ASP A 72 3.71 14.95 -3.73
N THR A 73 4.29 13.75 -3.71
CA THR A 73 5.50 13.43 -4.48
C THR A 73 5.27 13.56 -6.00
N ILE A 74 4.07 13.20 -6.49
CA ILE A 74 3.71 13.39 -7.90
C ILE A 74 3.58 14.89 -8.22
N GLU A 75 2.90 15.63 -7.34
CA GLU A 75 2.64 17.07 -7.52
C GLU A 75 3.95 17.88 -7.47
N ASP A 76 4.88 17.54 -6.58
CA ASP A 76 6.13 18.28 -6.35
C ASP A 76 7.27 17.91 -7.33
N GLU A 77 7.14 16.81 -8.08
CA GLU A 77 8.17 16.39 -9.04
C GLU A 77 8.27 17.40 -10.20
N ARG A 78 9.42 18.06 -10.36
CA ARG A 78 9.57 19.16 -11.32
C ARG A 78 9.85 18.67 -12.73
N ALA A 79 10.41 17.48 -12.87
CA ALA A 79 10.73 16.90 -14.17
C ALA A 79 9.48 16.41 -14.94
N LEU A 80 8.35 16.20 -14.25
CA LEU A 80 7.11 15.74 -14.86
C LEU A 80 6.29 16.90 -15.44
N PRO A 81 5.92 16.85 -16.74
CA PRO A 81 4.92 17.73 -17.32
C PRO A 81 3.55 17.62 -16.62
N GLY A 82 2.77 18.71 -16.62
CA GLY A 82 1.50 18.76 -15.88
C GLY A 82 0.46 17.73 -16.34
N ASP A 83 0.38 17.44 -17.64
CA ASP A 83 -0.48 16.39 -18.19
C ASP A 83 -0.06 14.99 -17.75
N VAL A 84 1.25 14.76 -17.59
CA VAL A 84 1.80 13.51 -17.07
C VAL A 84 1.49 13.37 -15.57
N LYS A 85 1.61 14.46 -14.79
CA LYS A 85 1.20 14.47 -13.38
C LYS A 85 -0.27 14.09 -13.22
N GLN A 86 -1.16 14.74 -13.99
CA GLN A 86 -2.60 14.44 -13.95
C GLN A 86 -2.87 12.96 -14.26
N GLN A 87 -2.21 12.40 -15.28
CA GLN A 87 -2.34 10.98 -15.59
C GLN A 87 -1.91 10.08 -14.42
N PHE A 88 -0.82 10.42 -13.72
CA PHE A 88 -0.40 9.65 -12.54
C PHE A 88 -1.33 9.84 -11.35
N HIS A 89 -1.90 11.03 -11.12
CA HIS A 89 -2.94 11.22 -10.11
C HIS A 89 -4.18 10.38 -10.39
N ASP A 90 -4.68 10.37 -11.62
CA ASP A 90 -5.84 9.56 -12.00
C ASP A 90 -5.56 8.05 -11.81
N ARG A 91 -4.35 7.61 -12.17
CA ARG A 91 -3.88 6.24 -11.91
C ARG A 91 -3.80 5.94 -10.42
N PHE A 92 -3.28 6.88 -9.63
CA PHE A 92 -3.14 6.71 -8.18
C PHE A 92 -4.51 6.58 -7.51
N THR A 93 -5.52 7.38 -7.90
CA THR A 93 -6.90 7.20 -7.44
C THR A 93 -7.42 5.80 -7.77
N ARG A 94 -7.18 5.29 -8.98
CA ARG A 94 -7.57 3.93 -9.34
C ARG A 94 -6.85 2.85 -8.53
N VAL A 95 -5.58 3.07 -8.20
CA VAL A 95 -4.80 2.18 -7.33
C VAL A 95 -5.39 2.14 -5.91
N VAL A 96 -5.70 3.30 -5.32
CA VAL A 96 -6.33 3.39 -3.99
C VAL A 96 -7.73 2.75 -3.98
N ALA A 97 -8.48 2.88 -5.09
CA ALA A 97 -9.77 2.21 -5.29
C ALA A 97 -9.65 0.70 -5.62
N SER A 98 -8.44 0.13 -5.61
CA SER A 98 -8.16 -1.27 -5.96
C SER A 98 -8.61 -1.65 -7.39
N THR A 99 -8.64 -0.69 -8.32
CA THR A 99 -9.02 -0.88 -9.74
C THR A 99 -7.84 -0.85 -10.71
N GLU A 100 -6.63 -0.56 -10.23
CA GLU A 100 -5.37 -0.63 -10.98
C GLU A 100 -4.30 -1.32 -10.12
N ASP A 101 -3.40 -2.10 -10.73
CA ASP A 101 -2.31 -2.78 -10.03
C ASP A 101 -1.30 -1.76 -9.44
N PRO A 102 -1.11 -1.70 -8.11
CA PRO A 102 -0.16 -0.78 -7.49
C PRO A 102 1.28 -1.03 -7.94
N ALA A 103 1.63 -2.28 -8.29
CA ALA A 103 2.99 -2.60 -8.72
C ALA A 103 3.26 -2.05 -10.12
N SER A 104 2.28 -2.11 -11.02
CA SER A 104 2.35 -1.47 -12.34
C SER A 104 2.40 0.05 -12.25
N PHE A 105 1.67 0.64 -11.31
CA PHE A 105 1.79 2.07 -11.01
C PHE A 105 3.21 2.44 -10.58
N ALA A 106 3.73 1.78 -9.55
CA ALA A 106 5.05 2.06 -8.99
C ALA A 106 6.19 1.87 -10.01
N ARG A 107 6.16 0.78 -10.80
CA ARG A 107 7.17 0.51 -11.85
C ARG A 107 7.21 1.60 -12.91
N ASN A 108 6.07 2.24 -13.22
CA ASN A 108 5.99 3.28 -14.24
C ASN A 108 6.37 4.66 -13.69
N LEU A 109 6.03 4.96 -12.44
CA LEU A 109 6.30 6.28 -11.83
C LEU A 109 7.73 6.38 -11.27
N ALA A 110 8.19 5.38 -10.51
CA ALA A 110 9.43 5.47 -9.75
C ALA A 110 10.67 5.84 -10.61
N PRO A 111 10.86 5.32 -11.85
CA PRO A 111 11.99 5.69 -12.70
C PRO A 111 11.97 7.16 -13.17
N LEU A 112 10.80 7.80 -13.14
CA LEU A 112 10.64 9.19 -13.57
C LEU A 112 10.96 10.18 -12.45
N LEU A 113 10.95 9.75 -11.19
CA LEU A 113 11.29 10.57 -10.03
C LEU A 113 12.81 10.74 -9.94
N ASN A 114 13.31 11.92 -10.27
CA ASN A 114 14.75 12.19 -10.32
C ASN A 114 15.06 13.61 -9.83
N GLY A 115 16.34 13.88 -9.54
CA GLY A 115 16.79 15.23 -9.19
C GLY A 115 16.29 15.73 -7.84
N ASN A 116 15.10 16.36 -7.80
CA ASN A 116 14.58 17.09 -6.64
C ASN A 116 13.81 16.25 -5.62
N THR A 117 13.34 15.07 -6.01
CA THR A 117 12.64 14.16 -5.09
C THR A 117 13.63 13.54 -4.09
N LEU A 118 13.23 13.35 -2.83
CA LEU A 118 14.12 12.75 -1.83
C LEU A 118 14.22 11.23 -2.00
N ASP A 119 15.32 10.62 -1.53
CA ASP A 119 15.51 9.15 -1.59
C ASP A 119 14.38 8.39 -0.88
N ALA A 120 13.93 8.91 0.26
CA ALA A 120 12.84 8.30 1.02
C ALA A 120 11.49 8.40 0.29
N GLU A 121 11.25 9.46 -0.49
CA GLU A 121 10.03 9.63 -1.27
C GLU A 121 10.05 8.73 -2.51
N ARG A 122 11.22 8.57 -3.14
CA ARG A 122 11.42 7.54 -4.18
C ARG A 122 11.18 6.14 -3.65
N ASP A 123 11.72 5.80 -2.48
CA ASP A 123 11.48 4.50 -1.83
C ASP A 123 9.99 4.31 -1.55
N LEU A 124 9.31 5.35 -1.06
CA LEU A 124 7.88 5.33 -0.80
C LEU A 124 7.06 5.03 -2.07
N VAL A 125 7.34 5.73 -3.17
CA VAL A 125 6.63 5.51 -4.44
C VAL A 125 6.92 4.11 -5.00
N ALA A 126 8.18 3.65 -4.97
CA ALA A 126 8.56 2.32 -5.43
C ALA A 126 7.86 1.20 -4.63
N ASN A 127 7.55 1.46 -3.35
CA ASN A 127 6.86 0.54 -2.46
C ASN A 127 5.37 0.88 -2.25
N THR A 128 4.75 1.61 -3.18
CA THR A 128 3.29 1.80 -3.20
C THR A 128 2.50 0.50 -2.98
N PRO A 129 2.90 -0.68 -3.53
CA PRO A 129 2.23 -1.95 -3.25
C PRO A 129 2.16 -2.31 -1.76
N ALA A 130 3.18 -1.99 -0.97
CA ALA A 130 3.17 -2.24 0.47
C ALA A 130 2.20 -1.29 1.19
N VAL A 131 2.14 -0.02 0.76
CA VAL A 131 1.19 0.96 1.33
C VAL A 131 -0.25 0.53 1.04
N ILE A 132 -0.54 0.12 -0.19
CA ILE A 132 -1.86 -0.36 -0.62
C ILE A 132 -2.22 -1.70 0.02
N GLU A 133 -1.24 -2.61 0.18
CA GLU A 133 -1.44 -3.82 0.96
C GLU A 133 -1.99 -3.41 2.33
N VAL A 134 -1.34 -2.51 3.10
CA VAL A 134 -1.90 -2.04 4.39
C VAL A 134 -3.33 -1.49 4.26
N THR A 135 -3.63 -0.66 3.24
CA THR A 135 -4.97 -0.11 3.00
C THR A 135 -6.03 -1.20 2.79
N ASP A 136 -5.72 -2.27 2.04
CA ASP A 136 -6.67 -3.32 1.66
C ASP A 136 -7.21 -4.17 2.81
N GLY A 137 -6.57 -4.11 3.98
CA GLY A 137 -6.97 -4.87 5.18
C GLY A 137 -7.67 -4.01 6.21
N PHE A 138 -7.92 -2.75 5.90
CA PHE A 138 -8.83 -1.93 6.65
C PHE A 138 -10.28 -2.35 6.41
N ASN A 139 -11.15 -2.03 7.37
CA ASN A 139 -12.58 -2.27 7.20
C ASN A 139 -13.16 -1.36 6.11
N LEU A 140 -14.41 -1.60 5.71
CA LEU A 140 -15.05 -0.85 4.64
C LEU A 140 -15.10 0.66 4.92
N ALA A 141 -15.55 1.08 6.11
CA ALA A 141 -15.67 2.48 6.47
C ALA A 141 -14.31 3.22 6.43
N GLN A 142 -13.24 2.55 6.87
CA GLN A 142 -11.88 3.07 6.79
C GLN A 142 -11.41 3.22 5.34
N ARG A 143 -11.69 2.24 4.47
CA ARG A 143 -11.33 2.33 3.05
C ARG A 143 -12.12 3.42 2.32
N GLU A 144 -13.42 3.55 2.59
CA GLU A 144 -14.26 4.62 2.05
C GLU A 144 -13.79 6.02 2.51
N SER A 145 -13.14 6.12 3.67
CA SER A 145 -12.56 7.39 4.14
C SER A 145 -11.23 7.75 3.46
N LEU A 146 -10.62 6.82 2.72
CA LEU A 146 -9.31 6.98 2.07
C LEU A 146 -9.40 7.04 0.54
N ALA A 147 -10.56 6.71 -0.05
CA ALA A 147 -10.79 6.60 -1.49
C ALA A 147 -11.34 7.90 -2.10
#